data_AF-A0A6J8EV04-F1
#
_entry.id   AF-A0A6J8EV04-F1
#
_cell.length_a   1.000
_cell.length_b   1.000
_cell.length_c   1.000
_cell.angle_alpha   90.00
_cell.angle_beta   90.00
_cell.angle_gamma   90.00
#
_symmetry.space_group_name_H-M   'P 1'
#
loop_
_entity.id
_entity.type
_entity.pdbx_description
1 polymer ?
#
loop_
_entity_poly.entity_id
_entity_poly.type
_entity_poly.pdbx_seq_one_letter_code
_entity_poly.pdbx_strand_id
1 'polypeptide(L)'
;MCSSCSEIEDPRLCKNTTICAKDELCTHGYTNILGRRLSLGVHQECESCCSGTALCNRDLQCDHTTQKSIHANCSSAYECIGSLVCLSGKCQCPSDEYYWNINSCIERKSENERCSGDSHCKTSLQCQQNMCKCINTQYWNGFLCISKKLECEDIEETNDGVYFIYPGGGDTAVAVYCIMRQAKKWTVIQRRANGSVDFYRTWLEYKMGFGSAYGEYWLGNDNINLISTNKHHELSIYMQTESDNRTANYSTFFVENEGSKYRLAVTGYSGDAGDSMNKNGDSGKSNEQPFTTKDRDNDNEVFYNCAEKYISGWWFNSCYSADFNRAYSGQTGHMYWASWSGDISKSILMIRRTS
;
A
#
# COMPACT_ATOMS: atom_id res chain seq x y z
N MET A 1 30.78 -45.11 6.01
CA MET A 1 29.63 -45.92 6.49
C MET A 1 29.71 -45.96 8.00
N CYS A 2 28.65 -45.53 8.70
CA CYS A 2 28.56 -45.65 10.15
C CYS A 2 28.38 -47.12 10.55
N SER A 3 29.13 -47.56 11.56
CA SER A 3 28.91 -48.82 12.28
C SER A 3 28.64 -48.47 13.75
N SER A 4 27.61 -49.08 14.34
CA SER A 4 26.95 -48.73 15.60
C SER A 4 27.79 -48.94 16.87
N CYS A 5 27.49 -48.15 17.90
CA CYS A 5 27.95 -48.31 19.30
C CYS A 5 27.30 -49.53 19.98
N SER A 6 27.57 -50.75 19.51
CA SER A 6 26.99 -51.98 20.07
C SER A 6 28.02 -53.01 20.58
N GLU A 7 29.31 -52.67 20.68
CA GLU A 7 30.36 -53.58 21.17
C GLU A 7 31.33 -52.92 22.17
N ILE A 8 30.81 -52.38 23.28
CA ILE A 8 31.66 -51.92 24.41
C ILE A 8 31.14 -52.54 25.72
N GLU A 9 31.98 -53.37 26.35
CA GLU A 9 31.70 -54.18 27.54
C GLU A 9 31.76 -53.43 28.90
N ASP A 10 31.94 -52.10 28.95
CA ASP A 10 31.83 -51.35 30.22
C ASP A 10 31.04 -50.04 30.08
N PRO A 11 29.83 -49.94 30.68
CA PRO A 11 29.00 -48.74 30.65
C PRO A 11 29.60 -47.49 31.31
N ARG A 12 30.78 -47.59 31.95
CA ARG A 12 31.44 -46.46 32.65
C ARG A 12 32.42 -45.66 31.80
N LEU A 13 32.76 -46.11 30.58
CA LEU A 13 33.72 -45.43 29.70
C LEU A 13 33.08 -44.38 28.77
N CYS A 14 31.74 -44.30 28.70
CA CYS A 14 31.05 -43.21 28.01
C CYS A 14 30.88 -41.98 28.92
N LYS A 15 31.97 -41.28 29.24
CA LYS A 15 31.89 -39.88 29.70
C LYS A 15 32.98 -39.04 29.05
N ASN A 16 32.55 -38.22 28.09
CA ASN A 16 33.14 -36.93 27.71
C ASN A 16 34.56 -36.86 27.12
N THR A 17 35.05 -37.88 26.42
CA THR A 17 36.24 -37.69 25.56
C THR A 17 36.22 -38.65 24.38
N THR A 18 36.09 -38.12 23.16
CA THR A 18 36.33 -38.88 21.93
C THR A 18 37.84 -38.92 21.70
N ILE A 19 38.42 -40.11 21.82
CA ILE A 19 39.82 -40.39 21.49
C ILE A 19 39.89 -40.58 19.96
N CYS A 20 40.64 -39.74 19.25
CA CYS A 20 40.92 -39.95 17.82
C CYS A 20 42.14 -40.86 17.64
N ALA A 21 41.95 -41.89 16.80
CA ALA A 21 42.93 -42.90 16.46
C ALA A 21 43.97 -42.38 15.45
N LYS A 22 45.13 -43.03 15.50
CA LYS A 22 46.42 -42.67 14.88
C LYS A 22 46.50 -42.99 13.37
N ASP A 23 47.23 -42.10 12.69
CA ASP A 23 48.09 -42.29 11.50
C ASP A 23 47.44 -42.53 10.12
N GLU A 24 47.59 -41.56 9.19
CA GLU A 24 48.37 -41.73 7.93
C GLU A 24 48.50 -40.43 7.07
N LEU A 25 49.77 -40.14 6.75
CA LEU A 25 50.43 -39.15 5.85
C LEU A 25 49.63 -38.32 4.81
N CYS A 26 49.86 -36.99 4.82
CA CYS A 26 49.90 -36.13 3.60
C CYS A 26 50.89 -34.96 3.80
N THR A 27 51.74 -34.72 2.78
CA THR A 27 52.84 -33.74 2.78
C THR A 27 52.56 -32.55 1.87
N HIS A 28 52.51 -31.31 2.40
CA HIS A 28 52.91 -30.01 1.80
C HIS A 28 52.69 -28.86 2.81
N GLY A 29 53.71 -28.01 3.02
CA GLY A 29 53.85 -27.20 4.23
C GLY A 29 53.30 -25.77 4.18
N TYR A 30 52.72 -25.34 5.31
CA TYR A 30 52.44 -23.94 5.64
C TYR A 30 52.89 -23.63 7.10
N THR A 31 53.27 -22.38 7.36
CA THR A 31 53.90 -21.89 8.61
C THR A 31 52.94 -21.02 9.43
N ASN A 32 53.00 -21.09 10.77
CA ASN A 32 52.17 -20.27 11.67
C ASN A 32 52.71 -18.82 11.85
N ILE A 33 52.01 -17.99 12.64
CA ILE A 33 52.33 -16.57 12.93
C ILE A 33 53.69 -16.37 13.63
N LEU A 34 54.34 -17.44 14.10
CA LEU A 34 55.71 -17.46 14.65
C LEU A 34 56.73 -18.19 13.75
N GLY A 35 56.37 -18.50 12.50
CA GLY A 35 57.28 -19.05 11.49
C GLY A 35 57.63 -20.54 11.61
N ARG A 36 56.88 -21.34 12.38
CA ARG A 36 57.13 -22.81 12.46
C ARG A 36 56.20 -23.61 11.54
N ARG A 37 56.76 -24.63 10.86
CA ARG A 37 56.02 -25.58 10.00
C ARG A 37 55.10 -26.45 10.87
N LEU A 38 53.82 -26.50 10.52
CA LEU A 38 52.84 -27.42 11.11
C LEU A 38 52.60 -28.61 10.16
N SER A 39 52.38 -29.79 10.72
CA SER A 39 51.97 -31.00 9.97
C SER A 39 50.50 -30.90 9.57
N LEU A 40 50.18 -31.23 8.31
CA LEU A 40 48.86 -31.12 7.67
C LEU A 40 47.69 -31.75 8.45
N GLY A 41 47.93 -32.84 9.20
CA GLY A 41 46.89 -33.51 9.97
C GLY A 41 46.22 -32.64 11.04
N VAL A 42 46.95 -31.66 11.59
CA VAL A 42 46.45 -30.78 12.65
C VAL A 42 45.44 -29.75 12.12
N HIS A 43 45.54 -29.36 10.85
CA HIS A 43 44.67 -28.33 10.28
C HIS A 43 43.30 -28.89 9.85
N GLN A 44 43.27 -30.13 9.37
CA GLN A 44 42.06 -30.81 8.90
C GLN A 44 41.22 -31.35 10.07
N GLU A 45 41.87 -31.78 11.17
CA GLU A 45 41.20 -32.12 12.42
C GLU A 45 40.57 -30.89 13.11
N CYS A 46 41.22 -29.71 13.03
CA CYS A 46 40.67 -28.45 13.55
C CYS A 46 39.43 -27.94 12.79
N GLU A 47 39.36 -28.10 11.47
CA GLU A 47 38.15 -27.78 10.71
C GLU A 47 36.96 -28.67 11.13
N SER A 48 37.21 -29.95 11.43
CA SER A 48 36.18 -30.89 11.89
C SER A 48 35.73 -30.65 13.35
N CYS A 49 36.63 -30.23 14.24
CA CYS A 49 36.33 -29.99 15.66
C CYS A 49 35.72 -28.61 15.93
N CYS A 50 36.04 -27.61 15.11
CA CYS A 50 35.55 -26.23 15.30
C CYS A 50 34.54 -25.79 14.23
N SER A 51 33.89 -26.72 13.53
CA SER A 51 32.94 -26.44 12.44
C SER A 51 33.50 -25.49 11.36
N GLY A 52 34.82 -25.51 11.14
CA GLY A 52 35.52 -24.65 10.19
C GLY A 52 35.80 -23.20 10.64
N THR A 53 35.49 -22.81 11.89
CA THR A 53 35.38 -21.37 12.27
C THR A 53 36.20 -20.90 13.48
N ALA A 54 37.11 -21.71 14.06
CA ALA A 54 37.97 -21.26 15.16
C ALA A 54 39.45 -21.63 14.94
N LEU A 55 40.34 -20.78 15.47
CA LEU A 55 41.76 -21.10 15.58
C LEU A 55 41.95 -22.10 16.73
N CYS A 56 42.65 -23.21 16.47
CA CYS A 56 43.03 -24.13 17.54
C CYS A 56 44.14 -23.52 18.40
N ASN A 57 43.96 -23.54 19.71
CA ASN A 57 45.05 -23.22 20.64
C ASN A 57 46.13 -24.32 20.62
N ARG A 58 47.20 -24.15 21.41
CA ARG A 58 48.31 -25.12 21.51
C ARG A 58 47.88 -26.51 22.00
N ASP A 59 46.70 -26.61 22.60
CA ASP A 59 46.12 -27.83 23.18
C ASP A 59 45.00 -28.42 22.30
N LEU A 60 44.87 -27.97 21.03
CA LEU A 60 43.85 -28.42 20.06
C LEU A 60 42.40 -28.12 20.50
N GLN A 61 42.18 -27.14 21.36
CA GLN A 61 40.85 -26.65 21.73
C GLN A 61 40.49 -25.41 20.89
N CYS A 62 39.20 -25.25 20.54
CA CYS A 62 38.73 -24.06 19.82
C CYS A 62 38.93 -22.80 20.68
N ASP A 63 39.78 -21.88 20.22
CA ASP A 63 40.08 -20.64 20.95
C ASP A 63 39.06 -19.55 20.64
N HIS A 64 38.03 -19.45 21.47
CA HIS A 64 37.02 -18.40 21.41
C HIS A 64 37.52 -17.04 21.92
N THR A 65 38.73 -16.93 22.46
CA THR A 65 39.23 -15.66 23.07
C THR A 65 39.73 -14.64 22.04
N THR A 66 39.90 -15.04 20.78
CA THR A 66 40.34 -14.15 19.68
C THR A 66 39.19 -13.59 18.84
N GLN A 67 37.95 -14.08 19.06
CA GLN A 67 36.77 -13.61 18.35
C GLN A 67 36.36 -12.21 18.83
N LYS A 68 35.97 -11.37 17.89
CA LYS A 68 35.73 -9.95 18.09
C LYS A 68 34.23 -9.67 18.21
N SER A 69 33.90 -8.75 19.11
CA SER A 69 32.53 -8.29 19.36
C SER A 69 31.97 -7.49 18.19
N ILE A 70 30.68 -7.17 18.25
CA ILE A 70 30.03 -6.29 17.26
C ILE A 70 30.81 -4.98 17.05
N HIS A 71 30.83 -4.52 15.80
CA HIS A 71 31.52 -3.32 15.30
C HIS A 71 33.05 -3.33 15.36
N ALA A 72 33.68 -4.39 15.87
CA ALA A 72 35.12 -4.55 15.82
C ALA A 72 35.60 -4.80 14.38
N ASN A 73 36.81 -4.34 14.08
CA ASN A 73 37.39 -4.52 12.75
C ASN A 73 37.71 -5.99 12.49
N CYS A 74 37.30 -6.51 11.34
CA CYS A 74 37.55 -7.88 10.91
C CYS A 74 38.03 -7.89 9.46
N SER A 75 38.74 -8.95 9.08
CA SER A 75 39.12 -9.21 7.68
C SER A 75 38.41 -10.46 7.13
N SER A 76 37.84 -11.28 8.01
CA SER A 76 37.11 -12.49 7.70
C SER A 76 35.95 -12.70 8.67
N ALA A 77 34.89 -13.39 8.24
CA ALA A 77 33.72 -13.71 9.07
C ALA A 77 34.10 -14.52 10.33
N TYR A 78 35.15 -15.33 10.25
CA TYR A 78 35.63 -16.16 11.37
C TYR A 78 36.25 -15.36 12.52
N GLU A 79 36.55 -14.07 12.31
CA GLU A 79 37.05 -13.18 13.36
C GLU A 79 35.92 -12.65 14.26
N CYS A 80 34.66 -12.94 13.96
CA CYS A 80 33.50 -12.38 14.66
C CYS A 80 32.87 -13.41 15.63
N ILE A 81 32.39 -12.93 16.78
CA ILE A 81 31.82 -13.81 17.81
C ILE A 81 30.38 -14.24 17.49
N GLY A 82 30.03 -15.49 17.82
CA GLY A 82 28.66 -16.00 17.71
C GLY A 82 28.13 -16.03 16.27
N SER A 83 26.97 -15.42 16.04
CA SER A 83 26.31 -15.36 14.72
C SER A 83 26.68 -14.13 13.88
N LEU A 84 27.69 -13.36 14.30
CA LEU A 84 28.14 -12.17 13.58
C LEU A 84 28.95 -12.54 12.32
N VAL A 85 28.83 -11.72 11.28
CA VAL A 85 29.56 -11.85 10.01
C VAL A 85 30.41 -10.60 9.73
N CYS A 86 31.49 -10.76 8.97
CA CYS A 86 32.36 -9.63 8.62
C CYS A 86 31.81 -8.90 7.39
N LEU A 87 31.19 -7.74 7.61
CA LEU A 87 30.61 -6.89 6.58
C LEU A 87 31.33 -5.55 6.55
N SER A 88 31.82 -5.17 5.37
CA SER A 88 32.57 -3.91 5.16
C SER A 88 33.74 -3.73 6.17
N GLY A 89 34.41 -4.83 6.50
CA GLY A 89 35.55 -4.84 7.43
C GLY A 89 35.18 -4.71 8.91
N LYS A 90 33.89 -4.88 9.28
CA LYS A 90 33.42 -4.90 10.68
C LYS A 90 32.50 -6.07 10.98
N CYS A 91 32.58 -6.58 12.21
CA CYS A 91 31.66 -7.62 12.69
C CYS A 91 30.26 -7.04 12.87
N GLN A 92 29.28 -7.55 12.13
CA GLN A 92 27.90 -7.08 12.10
C GLN A 92 26.93 -8.26 12.01
N CYS A 93 25.66 -8.05 12.35
CA CYS A 93 24.64 -9.05 12.06
C CYS A 93 24.37 -9.11 10.54
N PRO A 94 23.95 -10.28 10.01
CA PRO A 94 23.37 -10.40 8.68
C PRO A 94 22.29 -9.34 8.41
N SER A 95 22.02 -9.06 7.12
CA SER A 95 21.14 -7.94 6.72
C SER A 95 19.69 -8.10 7.16
N ASP A 96 19.24 -9.33 7.40
CA ASP A 96 17.93 -9.73 7.88
C ASP A 96 17.85 -9.90 9.41
N GLU A 97 18.96 -9.68 10.11
CA GLU A 97 19.04 -9.79 11.57
C GLU A 97 19.39 -8.44 12.22
N TYR A 98 19.15 -8.36 13.53
CA TYR A 98 19.55 -7.24 14.37
C TYR A 98 20.22 -7.73 15.66
N TYR A 99 21.05 -6.84 16.22
CA TYR A 99 21.83 -7.14 17.40
C TYR A 99 20.97 -7.07 18.67
N TRP A 100 20.97 -8.15 19.46
CA TRP A 100 20.23 -8.24 20.71
C TRP A 100 21.14 -8.17 21.95
N ASN A 101 22.30 -8.82 21.91
CA ASN A 101 23.32 -8.81 22.97
C ASN A 101 24.71 -9.08 22.39
N ILE A 102 25.76 -9.00 23.22
CA ILE A 102 27.19 -9.06 22.83
C ILE A 102 27.56 -10.12 21.78
N ASN A 103 26.84 -11.25 21.72
CA ASN A 103 27.17 -12.39 20.88
C ASN A 103 25.97 -12.97 20.09
N SER A 104 24.83 -12.30 20.03
CA SER A 104 23.60 -12.85 19.43
C SER A 104 22.90 -11.85 18.52
N CYS A 105 22.70 -12.30 17.29
CA CYS A 105 21.80 -11.69 16.32
C CYS A 105 20.46 -12.43 16.32
N ILE A 106 19.38 -11.69 16.05
CA ILE A 106 18.01 -12.21 15.99
C ILE A 106 17.39 -11.71 14.69
N GLU A 107 16.57 -12.53 14.05
CA GLU A 107 15.78 -12.13 12.88
C GLU A 107 14.99 -10.83 13.15
N ARG A 108 15.01 -9.94 12.15
CA ARG A 108 14.24 -8.71 12.17
C ARG A 108 12.76 -8.98 12.10
N LYS A 109 12.02 -8.21 12.89
CA LYS A 109 10.59 -8.35 13.12
C LYS A 109 9.78 -7.83 11.94
N SER A 110 8.72 -8.56 11.63
CA SER A 110 7.72 -8.29 10.60
C SER A 110 6.71 -7.23 11.04
N GLU A 111 5.76 -6.90 10.17
CA GLU A 111 4.71 -5.92 10.46
C GLU A 111 3.89 -6.32 11.71
N ASN A 112 3.56 -5.33 12.53
CA ASN A 112 2.79 -5.45 13.77
C ASN A 112 3.46 -6.26 14.90
N GLU A 113 4.76 -6.55 14.78
CA GLU A 113 5.53 -7.13 15.87
C GLU A 113 6.16 -6.06 16.77
N ARG A 114 6.35 -6.39 18.05
CA ARG A 114 6.82 -5.43 19.06
C ARG A 114 8.28 -5.05 18.84
N CYS A 115 8.60 -3.77 18.82
CA CYS A 115 9.96 -3.25 18.65
C CYS A 115 10.31 -2.22 19.74
N SER A 116 11.60 -1.93 19.86
CA SER A 116 12.12 -0.87 20.74
C SER A 116 12.98 0.15 19.99
N GLY A 117 13.23 -0.09 18.70
CA GLY A 117 13.96 0.76 17.79
C GLY A 117 13.87 0.22 16.37
N ASP A 118 14.14 1.06 15.37
CA ASP A 118 13.97 0.74 13.95
C ASP A 118 14.84 -0.44 13.49
N SER A 119 16.01 -0.62 14.11
CA SER A 119 16.90 -1.74 13.81
C SER A 119 16.26 -3.10 14.09
N HIS A 120 15.23 -3.18 14.95
CA HIS A 120 14.55 -4.43 15.27
C HIS A 120 13.59 -4.86 14.15
N CYS A 121 13.26 -3.97 13.21
CA CYS A 121 12.25 -4.20 12.17
C CYS A 121 12.90 -4.54 10.83
N LYS A 122 12.18 -5.27 9.96
CA LYS A 122 12.61 -5.49 8.57
C LYS A 122 12.87 -4.15 7.88
N THR A 123 13.82 -4.10 6.95
CA THR A 123 14.46 -2.87 6.42
C THR A 123 13.53 -1.74 5.96
N SER A 124 12.31 -2.04 5.53
CA SER A 124 11.35 -1.02 5.08
C SER A 124 10.31 -0.60 6.15
N LEU A 125 10.32 -1.24 7.32
CA LEU A 125 9.47 -0.93 8.46
C LEU A 125 10.18 0.01 9.45
N GLN A 126 9.41 0.81 10.16
CA GLN A 126 9.86 1.67 11.26
C GLN A 126 9.19 1.25 12.56
N CYS A 127 9.90 1.44 13.66
CA CYS A 127 9.36 1.18 14.99
C CYS A 127 8.47 2.35 15.43
N GLN A 128 7.17 2.22 15.19
CA GLN A 128 6.18 3.25 15.48
C GLN A 128 5.24 2.75 16.57
N GLN A 129 5.14 3.50 17.68
CA GLN A 129 4.30 3.14 18.82
C GLN A 129 4.61 1.72 19.36
N ASN A 130 5.90 1.38 19.46
CA ASN A 130 6.41 0.06 19.85
C ASN A 130 6.04 -1.10 18.91
N MET A 131 5.59 -0.83 17.68
CA MET A 131 5.33 -1.85 16.66
C MET A 131 6.05 -1.54 15.35
N CYS A 132 6.55 -2.57 14.67
CA CYS A 132 7.10 -2.42 13.33
C CYS A 132 5.96 -2.15 12.34
N LYS A 133 5.96 -0.97 11.71
CA LYS A 133 4.93 -0.53 10.76
C LYS A 133 5.54 0.20 9.58
N CYS A 134 4.84 0.20 8.46
CA CYS A 134 5.15 1.11 7.37
C CYS A 134 4.85 2.55 7.79
N ILE A 135 5.48 3.52 7.14
CA ILE A 135 5.04 4.91 7.26
C ILE A 135 3.60 5.04 6.73
N ASN A 136 2.85 6.02 7.22
CA ASN A 136 1.40 6.14 6.93
C ASN A 136 1.05 6.18 5.43
N THR A 137 1.99 6.61 4.57
CA THR A 137 1.85 6.65 3.11
C THR A 137 2.16 5.33 2.41
N GLN A 138 2.42 4.26 3.16
CA GLN A 138 2.81 2.95 2.65
C GLN A 138 1.96 1.85 3.28
N TYR A 139 1.90 0.70 2.61
CA TYR A 139 1.31 -0.53 3.14
C TYR A 139 2.31 -1.68 3.02
N TRP A 140 2.20 -2.68 3.89
CA TRP A 140 3.05 -3.85 3.85
C TRP A 140 2.51 -4.88 2.86
N ASN A 141 3.35 -5.34 1.91
CA ASN A 141 2.96 -6.37 0.93
C ASN A 141 3.40 -7.79 1.31
N GLY A 142 3.90 -8.00 2.53
CA GLY A 142 4.51 -9.26 2.98
C GLY A 142 6.04 -9.26 2.95
N PHE A 143 6.66 -8.37 2.16
CA PHE A 143 8.11 -8.31 1.95
C PHE A 143 8.69 -6.91 2.17
N LEU A 144 8.03 -5.88 1.64
CA LEU A 144 8.43 -4.49 1.81
C LEU A 144 7.22 -3.55 1.94
N CYS A 145 7.48 -2.37 2.51
CA CYS A 145 6.53 -1.27 2.50
C CYS A 145 6.46 -0.63 1.10
N ILE A 146 5.26 -0.63 0.52
CA ILE A 146 4.95 -0.13 -0.81
C ILE A 146 4.17 1.18 -0.69
N SER A 147 4.53 2.20 -1.46
CA SER A 147 3.81 3.47 -1.52
C SER A 147 2.35 3.27 -1.93
N LYS A 148 1.44 3.77 -1.10
CA LYS A 148 0.01 3.85 -1.40
C LYS A 148 -0.18 4.81 -2.58
N LYS A 149 -0.90 4.36 -3.60
CA LYS A 149 -1.35 5.22 -4.70
C LYS A 149 -2.67 5.87 -4.27
N LEU A 150 -2.74 7.19 -4.17
CA LEU A 150 -3.89 7.87 -3.57
C LEU A 150 -5.03 8.06 -4.58
N GLU A 151 -4.69 8.15 -5.85
CA GLU A 151 -5.58 8.32 -7.00
C GLU A 151 -4.91 7.81 -8.29
N CYS A 152 -5.62 7.85 -9.42
CA CYS A 152 -5.11 7.35 -10.70
C CYS A 152 -3.84 8.08 -11.19
N GLU A 153 -3.63 9.35 -10.81
CA GLU A 153 -2.42 10.11 -11.16
C GLU A 153 -1.14 9.53 -10.52
N ASP A 154 -1.26 8.86 -9.38
CA ASP A 154 -0.10 8.25 -8.71
C ASP A 154 0.25 6.85 -9.28
N ILE A 155 -0.60 6.26 -10.13
CA ILE A 155 -0.40 4.93 -10.74
C ILE A 155 0.66 5.04 -11.83
N GLU A 156 1.57 4.07 -11.99
CA GLU A 156 2.64 4.16 -13.00
C GLU A 156 2.17 3.73 -14.38
N GLU A 157 1.28 2.74 -14.41
CA GLU A 157 0.68 2.14 -15.58
C GLU A 157 -0.03 3.19 -16.46
N THR A 158 -0.09 2.87 -17.76
CA THR A 158 -0.58 3.78 -18.80
C THR A 158 -1.82 3.26 -19.53
N ASN A 159 -2.34 2.10 -19.14
CA ASN A 159 -3.54 1.51 -19.75
C ASN A 159 -4.78 1.89 -18.95
N ASP A 160 -5.87 2.21 -19.65
CA ASP A 160 -7.19 2.32 -19.02
C ASP A 160 -7.56 1.00 -18.33
N GLY A 161 -8.18 1.07 -17.15
CA GLY A 161 -8.53 -0.14 -16.41
C GLY A 161 -8.98 0.12 -14.99
N VAL A 162 -9.31 -0.98 -14.30
CA VAL A 162 -9.63 -0.94 -12.86
C VAL A 162 -8.36 -1.13 -12.06
N TYR A 163 -8.12 -0.20 -11.13
CA TYR A 163 -6.96 -0.21 -10.24
C TYR A 163 -7.40 -0.01 -8.79
N PHE A 164 -6.54 -0.39 -7.85
CA PHE A 164 -6.74 -0.13 -6.42
C PHE A 164 -6.00 1.13 -6.00
N ILE A 165 -6.72 2.05 -5.34
CA ILE A 165 -6.18 3.27 -4.76
C ILE A 165 -6.49 3.33 -3.27
N TYR A 166 -5.82 4.22 -2.54
CA TYR A 166 -6.01 4.47 -1.10
C TYR A 166 -6.38 5.94 -0.89
N PRO A 167 -7.66 6.32 -1.08
CA PRO A 167 -8.13 7.68 -0.86
C PRO A 167 -7.68 8.22 0.49
N GLY A 168 -7.08 9.41 0.52
CA GLY A 168 -6.58 10.04 1.75
C GLY A 168 -5.45 9.30 2.47
N GLY A 169 -4.89 8.24 1.89
CA GLY A 169 -3.80 7.44 2.50
C GLY A 169 -4.27 6.45 3.57
N GLY A 170 -5.58 6.17 3.64
CA GLY A 170 -6.13 5.18 4.57
C GLY A 170 -5.61 3.76 4.32
N ASP A 171 -6.03 2.80 5.16
CA ASP A 171 -5.58 1.40 5.06
C ASP A 171 -6.49 0.52 4.21
N THR A 172 -7.63 1.06 3.78
CA THR A 172 -8.57 0.34 2.92
C THR A 172 -8.38 0.76 1.47
N ALA A 173 -8.06 -0.22 0.62
CA ALA A 173 -7.99 -0.01 -0.81
C ALA A 173 -9.40 0.05 -1.43
N VAL A 174 -9.59 0.92 -2.41
CA VAL A 174 -10.83 1.08 -3.18
C VAL A 174 -10.54 0.86 -4.65
N ALA A 175 -11.36 0.06 -5.32
CA ALA A 175 -11.26 -0.16 -6.75
C ALA A 175 -11.86 1.02 -7.52
N VAL A 176 -11.12 1.57 -8.48
CA VAL A 176 -11.56 2.69 -9.33
C VAL A 176 -11.22 2.42 -10.78
N TYR A 177 -12.04 2.95 -11.70
CA TYR A 177 -11.69 2.97 -13.10
C TYR A 177 -10.81 4.20 -13.39
N CYS A 178 -9.63 3.95 -13.96
CA CYS A 178 -8.70 4.99 -14.38
C CYS A 178 -8.73 5.13 -15.90
N ILE A 179 -8.85 6.38 -16.37
CA ILE A 179 -8.70 6.74 -17.79
C ILE A 179 -7.33 7.40 -17.96
N MET A 180 -6.41 6.70 -18.64
CA MET A 180 -5.00 7.02 -18.82
C MET A 180 -4.77 7.64 -20.22
N ARG A 181 -5.35 8.83 -20.49
CA ARG A 181 -5.26 9.48 -21.80
C ARG A 181 -4.11 10.48 -21.87
N GLN A 182 -3.19 10.31 -22.84
CA GLN A 182 -2.22 11.34 -23.26
C GLN A 182 -1.55 12.09 -22.07
N ALA A 183 -0.99 11.32 -21.14
CA ALA A 183 -0.32 11.79 -19.92
C ALA A 183 -1.22 12.42 -18.83
N LYS A 184 -2.56 12.45 -19.00
CA LYS A 184 -3.51 12.78 -17.93
C LYS A 184 -4.17 11.50 -17.42
N LYS A 185 -4.14 11.26 -16.11
CA LYS A 185 -4.72 10.07 -15.49
C LYS A 185 -5.93 10.46 -14.66
N TRP A 186 -7.11 10.16 -15.17
CA TRP A 186 -8.37 10.54 -14.57
C TRP A 186 -8.90 9.45 -13.65
N THR A 187 -9.33 9.84 -12.46
CA THR A 187 -10.04 8.98 -11.51
C THR A 187 -11.53 9.10 -11.73
N VAL A 188 -12.19 8.05 -12.21
CA VAL A 188 -13.65 8.06 -12.40
C VAL A 188 -14.34 7.94 -11.04
N ILE A 189 -15.25 8.88 -10.75
CA ILE A 189 -16.01 8.93 -9.48
C ILE A 189 -17.48 8.52 -9.65
N GLN A 190 -18.01 8.63 -10.87
CA GLN A 190 -19.33 8.14 -11.25
C GLN A 190 -19.29 7.65 -12.69
N ARG A 191 -19.97 6.53 -12.96
CA ARG A 191 -20.17 6.02 -14.31
C ARG A 191 -21.58 5.48 -14.51
N ARG A 192 -22.26 5.97 -15.55
CA ARG A 192 -23.53 5.44 -16.10
C ARG A 192 -23.30 5.05 -17.55
N ALA A 193 -23.71 3.85 -17.93
CA ALA A 193 -23.50 3.29 -19.26
C ALA A 193 -24.66 2.42 -19.79
N ASN A 194 -25.41 1.74 -18.93
CA ASN A 194 -26.37 0.71 -19.34
C ASN A 194 -27.54 0.45 -18.37
N GLY A 195 -27.60 1.11 -17.21
CA GLY A 195 -28.66 0.94 -16.21
C GLY A 195 -28.60 -0.37 -15.44
N SER A 196 -27.43 -1.01 -15.35
CA SER A 196 -27.23 -2.25 -14.59
C SER A 196 -27.22 -2.03 -13.06
N VAL A 197 -27.01 -0.80 -12.60
CA VAL A 197 -26.98 -0.47 -11.17
C VAL A 197 -28.08 0.53 -10.83
N ASP A 198 -28.81 0.23 -9.75
CA ASP A 198 -29.78 1.17 -9.16
C ASP A 198 -29.05 2.27 -8.37
N PHE A 199 -29.37 3.53 -8.69
CA PHE A 199 -28.82 4.73 -8.04
C PHE A 199 -29.79 5.35 -7.02
N TYR A 200 -30.99 4.77 -6.80
CA TYR A 200 -31.91 5.20 -5.74
C TYR A 200 -31.51 4.69 -4.36
N ARG A 201 -30.38 5.18 -3.88
CA ARG A 201 -29.66 4.66 -2.72
C ARG A 201 -29.82 5.55 -1.48
N THR A 202 -29.59 4.94 -0.32
CA THR A 202 -29.59 5.61 0.99
C THR A 202 -28.34 6.48 1.19
N TRP A 203 -28.35 7.32 2.22
CA TRP A 203 -27.20 8.14 2.61
C TRP A 203 -25.95 7.30 2.85
N LEU A 204 -26.10 6.21 3.61
CA LEU A 204 -24.99 5.31 3.95
C LEU A 204 -24.39 4.65 2.70
N GLU A 205 -25.24 4.22 1.75
CA GLU A 205 -24.78 3.66 0.48
C GLU A 205 -24.05 4.70 -0.37
N TYR A 206 -24.56 5.94 -0.46
CA TYR A 206 -23.87 7.02 -1.17
C TYR A 206 -22.57 7.46 -0.49
N LYS A 207 -22.51 7.37 0.85
CA LYS A 207 -21.30 7.62 1.65
C LYS A 207 -20.21 6.58 1.34
N MET A 208 -20.56 5.30 1.39
CA MET A 208 -19.62 4.18 1.19
C MET A 208 -19.28 3.93 -0.27
N GLY A 209 -20.19 4.24 -1.19
CA GLY A 209 -20.10 3.87 -2.60
C GLY A 209 -20.85 2.58 -2.91
N PHE A 210 -21.21 2.40 -4.17
CA PHE A 210 -21.96 1.24 -4.66
C PHE A 210 -21.71 1.00 -6.15
N GLY A 211 -22.07 -0.20 -6.62
CA GLY A 211 -21.82 -0.64 -7.99
C GLY A 211 -20.44 -1.29 -8.15
N SER A 212 -19.90 -1.28 -9.37
CA SER A 212 -18.60 -1.89 -9.69
C SER A 212 -17.77 -1.00 -10.61
N ALA A 213 -16.49 -0.83 -10.29
CA ALA A 213 -15.54 -0.10 -11.14
C ALA A 213 -15.40 -0.70 -12.56
N TYR A 214 -15.78 -1.96 -12.75
CA TYR A 214 -15.83 -2.61 -14.08
C TYR A 214 -17.07 -2.22 -14.90
N GLY A 215 -18.05 -1.54 -14.30
CA GLY A 215 -19.33 -1.18 -14.91
C GLY A 215 -19.84 0.18 -14.41
N GLU A 216 -21.10 0.21 -13.99
CA GLU A 216 -21.69 1.41 -13.37
C GLU A 216 -21.41 1.45 -11.88
N TYR A 217 -21.08 2.64 -11.36
CA TYR A 217 -20.81 2.82 -9.94
C TYR A 217 -20.84 4.28 -9.50
N TRP A 218 -20.93 4.46 -8.19
CA TRP A 218 -20.63 5.68 -7.45
C TRP A 218 -19.50 5.37 -6.48
N LEU A 219 -18.42 6.16 -6.52
CA LEU A 219 -17.21 5.88 -5.73
C LEU A 219 -17.41 5.96 -4.21
N GLY A 220 -18.42 6.71 -3.77
CA GLY A 220 -18.67 6.98 -2.35
C GLY A 220 -18.22 8.38 -1.96
N ASN A 221 -19.08 9.11 -1.26
CA ASN A 221 -18.84 10.50 -0.90
C ASN A 221 -17.64 10.68 0.03
N ASP A 222 -17.38 9.71 0.93
CA ASP A 222 -16.16 9.73 1.77
C ASP A 222 -14.91 9.66 0.90
N ASN A 223 -14.87 8.76 -0.08
CA ASN A 223 -13.73 8.61 -0.99
C ASN A 223 -13.54 9.85 -1.87
N ILE A 224 -14.62 10.42 -2.40
CA ILE A 224 -14.58 11.63 -3.23
C ILE A 224 -14.08 12.83 -2.40
N ASN A 225 -14.54 12.97 -1.15
CA ASN A 225 -14.03 13.98 -0.22
C ASN A 225 -12.53 13.79 0.05
N LEU A 226 -12.09 12.58 0.40
CA LEU A 226 -10.68 12.29 0.70
C LEU A 226 -9.74 12.56 -0.49
N ILE A 227 -10.18 12.28 -1.72
CA ILE A 227 -9.40 12.58 -2.92
C ILE A 227 -9.38 14.10 -3.15
N SER A 228 -10.55 14.74 -3.22
CA SER A 228 -10.66 16.16 -3.59
C SER A 228 -10.10 17.15 -2.55
N THR A 229 -9.97 16.75 -1.29
CA THR A 229 -9.37 17.57 -0.22
C THR A 229 -7.84 17.50 -0.18
N ASN A 230 -7.23 16.44 -0.70
CA ASN A 230 -5.79 16.23 -0.60
C ASN A 230 -5.00 17.32 -1.34
N LYS A 231 -5.49 17.75 -2.51
CA LYS A 231 -4.91 18.78 -3.39
C LYS A 231 -6.02 19.41 -4.24
N HIS A 232 -5.70 20.47 -4.99
CA HIS A 232 -6.62 20.99 -6.01
C HIS A 232 -6.91 19.93 -7.08
N HIS A 233 -8.20 19.75 -7.38
CA HIS A 233 -8.67 18.83 -8.42
C HIS A 233 -9.54 19.58 -9.42
N GLU A 234 -9.45 19.15 -10.68
CA GLU A 234 -10.41 19.47 -11.72
C GLU A 234 -11.43 18.35 -11.88
N LEU A 235 -12.64 18.69 -12.33
CA LEU A 235 -13.70 17.77 -12.71
C LEU A 235 -13.94 17.85 -14.22
N SER A 236 -14.05 16.69 -14.86
CA SER A 236 -14.56 16.56 -16.22
C SER A 236 -15.80 15.67 -16.20
N ILE A 237 -16.86 16.14 -16.85
CA ILE A 237 -18.13 15.42 -17.02
C ILE A 237 -18.27 15.13 -18.51
N TYR A 238 -18.18 13.86 -18.87
CA TYR A 238 -18.50 13.39 -20.23
C TYR A 238 -19.95 12.94 -20.29
N MET A 239 -20.68 13.38 -21.31
CA MET A 239 -22.08 13.04 -21.53
C MET A 239 -22.29 12.55 -22.96
N GLN A 240 -23.11 11.53 -23.12
CA GLN A 240 -23.39 10.94 -24.43
C GLN A 240 -24.88 10.68 -24.63
N THR A 241 -25.39 11.11 -25.77
CA THR A 241 -26.70 10.76 -26.34
C THR A 241 -26.51 9.72 -27.46
N GLU A 242 -27.59 9.30 -28.11
CA GLU A 242 -27.50 8.41 -29.27
C GLU A 242 -26.74 9.04 -30.45
N SER A 243 -26.86 10.36 -30.64
CA SER A 243 -26.34 11.05 -31.83
C SER A 243 -25.16 12.00 -31.57
N ASP A 244 -24.92 12.40 -30.33
CA ASP A 244 -23.96 13.45 -29.98
C ASP A 244 -23.31 13.20 -28.60
N ASN A 245 -22.14 13.78 -28.36
CA ASN A 245 -21.45 13.74 -27.07
C ASN A 245 -20.85 15.10 -26.72
N ARG A 246 -20.86 15.43 -25.44
CA ARG A 246 -20.42 16.74 -24.93
C ARG A 246 -19.67 16.61 -23.63
N THR A 247 -18.93 17.66 -23.28
CA THR A 247 -18.16 17.76 -22.05
C THR A 247 -18.44 19.05 -21.29
N ALA A 248 -18.46 18.94 -19.97
CA ALA A 248 -18.41 20.06 -19.05
C ALA A 248 -17.20 19.87 -18.12
N ASN A 249 -16.31 20.85 -18.07
CA ASN A 249 -15.08 20.80 -17.30
C ASN A 249 -15.06 21.95 -16.29
N TYR A 250 -14.61 21.69 -15.07
CA TYR A 250 -14.46 22.65 -13.99
C TYR A 250 -13.03 22.61 -13.49
N SER A 251 -12.31 23.73 -13.54
CA SER A 251 -10.91 23.80 -13.11
C SER A 251 -10.74 23.63 -11.60
N THR A 252 -11.80 23.82 -10.83
CA THR A 252 -11.85 23.50 -9.40
C THR A 252 -13.03 22.60 -9.12
N PHE A 253 -12.78 21.51 -8.39
CA PHE A 253 -13.74 20.58 -7.86
C PHE A 253 -13.36 20.21 -6.43
N PHE A 254 -14.33 20.31 -5.54
CA PHE A 254 -14.16 19.99 -4.13
C PHE A 254 -15.47 19.51 -3.53
N VAL A 255 -15.39 18.51 -2.67
CA VAL A 255 -16.52 18.00 -1.89
C VAL A 255 -16.13 18.08 -0.42
N GLU A 256 -16.93 18.77 0.39
CA GLU A 256 -16.68 18.86 1.84
C GLU A 256 -16.90 17.51 2.55
N ASN A 257 -16.56 17.45 3.84
CA ASN A 257 -16.77 16.24 4.64
C ASN A 257 -18.25 16.00 4.98
N GLU A 258 -18.54 14.88 5.64
CA GLU A 258 -19.90 14.54 6.05
C GLU A 258 -20.55 15.55 7.01
N GLY A 259 -19.75 16.19 7.88
CA GLY A 259 -20.24 17.22 8.81
C GLY A 259 -20.84 18.42 8.09
N SER A 260 -20.27 18.77 6.93
CA SER A 260 -20.80 19.75 5.99
C SER A 260 -21.72 19.13 4.92
N LYS A 261 -22.17 17.89 5.12
CA LYS A 261 -23.12 17.17 4.26
C LYS A 261 -22.61 16.99 2.82
N TYR A 262 -21.31 16.79 2.66
CA TYR A 262 -20.66 16.64 1.35
C TYR A 262 -20.95 17.78 0.38
N ARG A 263 -21.01 19.03 0.88
CA ARG A 263 -21.25 20.21 0.05
C ARG A 263 -20.31 20.27 -1.15
N LEU A 264 -20.87 20.48 -2.34
CA LEU A 264 -20.12 20.60 -3.59
C LEU A 264 -19.59 22.03 -3.76
N ALA A 265 -18.36 22.17 -4.24
CA ALA A 265 -17.83 23.41 -4.79
C ALA A 265 -17.20 23.14 -6.15
N VAL A 266 -17.68 23.85 -7.18
CA VAL A 266 -17.16 23.82 -8.55
C VAL A 266 -17.02 25.22 -9.13
N THR A 267 -15.92 25.51 -9.80
CA THR A 267 -15.69 26.80 -10.49
C THR A 267 -14.86 26.63 -11.77
N GLY A 268 -14.76 27.70 -12.56
CA GLY A 268 -13.93 27.72 -13.77
C GLY A 268 -14.45 26.81 -14.88
N TYR A 269 -15.75 26.93 -15.18
CA TYR A 269 -16.40 26.16 -16.23
C TYR A 269 -15.76 26.37 -17.61
N SER A 270 -15.62 25.29 -18.36
CA SER A 270 -15.34 25.26 -19.80
C SER A 270 -15.97 24.02 -20.44
N GLY A 271 -16.12 24.02 -21.77
CA GLY A 271 -16.73 22.91 -22.50
C GLY A 271 -17.94 23.33 -23.33
N ASP A 272 -18.54 22.38 -24.03
CA ASP A 272 -19.57 22.54 -25.05
C ASP A 272 -20.98 22.11 -24.59
N ALA A 273 -21.11 21.62 -23.35
CA ALA A 273 -22.40 21.21 -22.78
C ALA A 273 -23.22 22.36 -22.16
N GLY A 274 -22.62 23.53 -21.95
CA GLY A 274 -23.16 24.63 -21.14
C GLY A 274 -23.09 24.33 -19.63
N ASP A 275 -23.04 25.36 -18.78
CA ASP A 275 -22.85 25.20 -17.34
C ASP A 275 -24.18 25.03 -16.58
N SER A 276 -24.57 23.78 -16.33
CA SER A 276 -25.79 23.47 -15.56
C SER A 276 -25.54 23.26 -14.06
N MET A 277 -24.28 23.24 -13.61
CA MET A 277 -23.94 23.10 -12.19
C MET A 277 -23.90 24.46 -11.47
N ASN A 278 -23.53 25.54 -12.18
CA ASN A 278 -23.22 26.83 -11.56
C ASN A 278 -23.94 28.02 -12.20
N LYS A 279 -25.23 27.87 -12.52
CA LYS A 279 -26.04 28.97 -13.06
C LYS A 279 -26.49 29.91 -11.93
N ASN A 280 -26.05 31.16 -11.96
CA ASN A 280 -26.40 32.16 -10.94
C ASN A 280 -27.90 32.43 -10.89
N GLY A 281 -28.47 32.47 -9.68
CA GLY A 281 -29.90 32.67 -9.45
C GLY A 281 -30.78 31.47 -9.81
N ASP A 282 -30.19 30.36 -10.25
CA ASP A 282 -30.91 29.14 -10.58
C ASP A 282 -31.20 28.32 -9.30
N SER A 283 -32.48 28.10 -9.02
CA SER A 283 -32.92 27.23 -7.93
C SER A 283 -32.57 25.76 -8.18
N GLY A 284 -32.10 25.37 -9.37
CA GLY A 284 -31.60 24.05 -9.66
C GLY A 284 -30.07 23.89 -9.57
N LYS A 285 -29.30 24.95 -9.30
CA LYS A 285 -27.83 24.85 -9.29
C LYS A 285 -27.34 23.82 -8.27
N SER A 286 -26.37 22.99 -8.65
CA SER A 286 -25.73 22.03 -7.74
C SER A 286 -24.54 22.62 -6.97
N ASN A 287 -23.90 23.66 -7.52
CA ASN A 287 -22.78 24.30 -6.86
C ASN A 287 -23.21 24.90 -5.51
N GLU A 288 -22.36 24.71 -4.49
CA GLU A 288 -22.54 25.12 -3.09
C GLU A 288 -23.67 24.40 -2.35
N GLN A 289 -24.29 23.38 -2.95
CA GLN A 289 -25.37 22.65 -2.31
C GLN A 289 -24.87 21.44 -1.53
N PRO A 290 -25.51 21.11 -0.39
CA PRO A 290 -25.26 19.84 0.29
C PRO A 290 -25.80 18.66 -0.53
N PHE A 291 -25.31 17.46 -0.24
CA PHE A 291 -25.83 16.25 -0.85
C PHE A 291 -27.14 15.82 -0.16
N THR A 292 -28.08 15.27 -0.94
CA THR A 292 -29.39 14.82 -0.45
C THR A 292 -29.70 13.43 -1.00
N THR A 293 -30.27 12.57 -0.16
CA THR A 293 -30.73 11.21 -0.51
C THR A 293 -32.15 10.99 0.00
N LYS A 294 -32.78 9.88 -0.40
CA LYS A 294 -34.17 9.55 -0.03
C LYS A 294 -34.46 9.54 1.47
N ASP A 295 -33.45 9.22 2.27
CA ASP A 295 -33.50 9.08 3.73
C ASP A 295 -32.82 10.23 4.46
N ARG A 296 -32.26 11.22 3.75
CA ARG A 296 -31.62 12.40 4.35
C ARG A 296 -31.80 13.63 3.47
N ASP A 297 -32.82 14.41 3.82
CA ASP A 297 -33.16 15.67 3.17
C ASP A 297 -32.23 16.79 3.65
N ASN A 298 -31.44 17.34 2.73
CA ASN A 298 -30.61 18.51 2.95
C ASN A 298 -30.82 19.59 1.88
N ASP A 299 -31.80 19.41 0.98
CA ASP A 299 -31.99 20.33 -0.12
C ASP A 299 -32.78 21.58 0.34
N ASN A 300 -33.02 22.53 -0.58
CA ASN A 300 -33.71 23.78 -0.25
C ASN A 300 -35.19 23.77 -0.70
N GLU A 301 -35.71 22.64 -1.18
CA GLU A 301 -37.13 22.50 -1.50
C GLU A 301 -37.95 22.48 -0.21
N VAL A 302 -39.07 23.20 -0.19
CA VAL A 302 -39.85 23.43 1.03
C VAL A 302 -40.95 22.38 1.18
N PHE A 303 -41.43 21.82 0.07
CA PHE A 303 -42.64 21.01 0.05
C PHE A 303 -42.40 19.50 0.03
N TYR A 304 -41.24 19.04 -0.42
CA TYR A 304 -40.90 17.62 -0.55
C TYR A 304 -39.38 17.44 -0.70
N ASN A 305 -38.89 16.25 -0.41
CA ASN A 305 -37.48 15.88 -0.64
C ASN A 305 -37.25 15.66 -2.15
N CYS A 306 -36.31 16.41 -2.74
CA CYS A 306 -35.96 16.29 -4.16
C CYS A 306 -35.48 14.86 -4.50
N ALA A 307 -34.71 14.23 -3.62
CA ALA A 307 -34.20 12.87 -3.85
C ALA A 307 -35.31 11.81 -3.89
N GLU A 308 -36.39 11.98 -3.12
CA GLU A 308 -37.55 11.10 -3.19
C GLU A 308 -38.35 11.32 -4.47
N LYS A 309 -38.62 12.59 -4.82
CA LYS A 309 -39.39 12.93 -6.03
C LYS A 309 -38.69 12.50 -7.32
N TYR A 310 -37.36 12.59 -7.35
CA TYR A 310 -36.57 12.37 -8.55
C TYR A 310 -35.77 11.07 -8.55
N ILE A 311 -35.86 10.29 -7.47
CA ILE A 311 -35.42 8.90 -7.37
C ILE A 311 -33.90 8.80 -7.63
N SER A 312 -33.13 9.62 -6.91
CA SER A 312 -31.67 9.72 -7.04
C SER A 312 -31.07 10.41 -5.81
N GLY A 313 -29.77 10.20 -5.56
CA GLY A 313 -28.99 11.06 -4.65
C GLY A 313 -28.12 12.03 -5.43
N TRP A 314 -28.17 13.32 -5.07
CA TRP A 314 -27.44 14.38 -5.75
C TRP A 314 -27.23 15.62 -4.86
N TRP A 315 -26.43 16.56 -5.34
CA TRP A 315 -26.36 17.92 -4.80
C TRP A 315 -27.56 18.74 -5.26
N PHE A 316 -28.70 18.50 -4.62
CA PHE A 316 -29.97 19.16 -4.92
C PHE A 316 -30.08 20.54 -4.27
N ASN A 317 -30.78 21.43 -4.96
CA ASN A 317 -31.25 22.72 -4.46
C ASN A 317 -32.79 22.70 -4.36
N SER A 318 -33.51 23.27 -5.31
CA SER A 318 -34.99 23.19 -5.46
C SER A 318 -35.36 23.14 -6.96
N CYS A 319 -35.21 22.00 -7.64
CA CYS A 319 -34.47 20.82 -7.19
C CYS A 319 -33.14 20.65 -7.92
N TYR A 320 -33.12 20.65 -9.26
CA TYR A 320 -31.89 20.42 -10.01
C TYR A 320 -31.93 21.10 -11.38
N SER A 321 -30.73 21.43 -11.87
CA SER A 321 -30.41 21.77 -13.26
C SER A 321 -29.48 20.73 -13.88
N ALA A 322 -28.93 19.83 -13.08
CA ALA A 322 -28.16 18.67 -13.50
C ALA A 322 -28.46 17.52 -12.54
N ASP A 323 -28.68 16.31 -13.06
CA ASP A 323 -28.74 15.09 -12.25
C ASP A 323 -28.46 13.87 -13.13
N PHE A 324 -27.27 13.29 -12.95
CA PHE A 324 -26.82 12.09 -13.66
C PHE A 324 -27.09 10.80 -12.90
N ASN A 325 -27.67 10.87 -11.70
CA ASN A 325 -27.92 9.72 -10.84
C ASN A 325 -29.37 9.21 -10.92
N ARG A 326 -30.19 9.80 -11.79
CA ARG A 326 -31.57 9.37 -12.05
C ARG A 326 -31.66 7.96 -12.62
N ALA A 327 -32.83 7.35 -12.46
CA ALA A 327 -33.14 6.07 -13.07
C ALA A 327 -33.07 6.13 -14.61
N TYR A 328 -32.67 5.03 -15.25
CA TYR A 328 -32.64 4.92 -16.72
C TYR A 328 -34.03 4.86 -17.37
N SER A 329 -35.05 4.42 -16.62
CA SER A 329 -36.44 4.31 -17.07
C SER A 329 -37.40 4.56 -15.90
N GLY A 330 -38.56 5.18 -16.16
CA GLY A 330 -39.58 5.51 -15.15
C GLY A 330 -40.25 6.87 -15.38
N GLN A 331 -41.23 7.23 -14.54
CA GLN A 331 -42.01 8.48 -14.64
C GLN A 331 -41.17 9.77 -14.46
N THR A 332 -39.96 9.67 -13.90
CA THR A 332 -39.11 10.82 -13.58
C THR A 332 -38.16 11.21 -14.72
N GLY A 333 -37.93 10.35 -15.72
CA GLY A 333 -37.13 10.64 -16.94
C GLY A 333 -35.65 10.23 -16.86
N HIS A 334 -34.91 10.49 -17.93
CA HIS A 334 -33.49 10.17 -18.10
C HIS A 334 -32.56 11.13 -17.31
N MET A 335 -31.25 10.84 -17.33
CA MET A 335 -30.21 11.75 -16.84
C MET A 335 -30.40 13.14 -17.45
N TYR A 336 -30.27 14.19 -16.64
CA TYR A 336 -30.67 15.54 -17.03
C TYR A 336 -29.52 16.54 -16.97
N TRP A 337 -29.46 17.43 -17.96
CA TRP A 337 -28.55 18.57 -18.02
C TRP A 337 -29.28 19.75 -18.66
N ALA A 338 -29.65 20.77 -17.88
CA ALA A 338 -30.54 21.85 -18.34
C ALA A 338 -30.04 22.60 -19.57
N SER A 339 -28.71 22.72 -19.74
CA SER A 339 -28.10 23.43 -20.86
C SER A 339 -28.02 22.58 -22.14
N TRP A 340 -28.45 21.32 -22.10
CA TRP A 340 -28.46 20.42 -23.25
C TRP A 340 -29.74 19.58 -23.30
N SER A 341 -30.55 19.79 -24.33
CA SER A 341 -31.84 19.12 -24.51
C SER A 341 -31.75 17.67 -25.02
N GLY A 342 -30.56 17.06 -25.01
CA GLY A 342 -30.38 15.69 -25.50
C GLY A 342 -30.74 14.64 -24.45
N ASP A 343 -31.30 13.51 -24.88
CA ASP A 343 -31.55 12.36 -24.01
C ASP A 343 -30.24 11.66 -23.64
N ILE A 344 -29.68 12.04 -22.50
CA ILE A 344 -28.39 11.53 -22.03
C ILE A 344 -28.54 10.06 -21.66
N SER A 345 -27.80 9.20 -22.36
CA SER A 345 -27.79 7.75 -22.20
C SER A 345 -26.58 7.26 -21.41
N LYS A 346 -25.48 8.03 -21.37
CA LYS A 346 -24.27 7.72 -20.58
C LYS A 346 -23.67 8.97 -19.97
N SER A 347 -23.09 8.82 -18.79
CA SER A 347 -22.33 9.86 -18.11
C SER A 347 -21.08 9.29 -17.46
N ILE A 348 -20.00 10.05 -17.46
CA ILE A 348 -18.79 9.74 -16.70
C ILE A 348 -18.36 11.03 -16.00
N LEU A 349 -18.34 11.01 -14.67
CA LEU A 349 -17.70 12.06 -13.88
C LEU A 349 -16.33 11.57 -13.47
N MET A 350 -15.32 12.36 -13.74
CA MET A 350 -13.94 12.00 -13.46
C MET A 350 -13.16 13.21 -12.96
N ILE A 351 -12.30 12.97 -11.98
CA ILE A 351 -11.49 14.01 -11.34
C ILE A 351 -10.00 13.74 -11.55
N ARG A 352 -9.23 14.80 -11.54
CA ARG A 352 -7.77 14.73 -11.66
C ARG A 352 -7.13 15.84 -10.86
N ARG A 353 -6.05 15.52 -10.16
CA ARG A 353 -5.19 16.50 -9.50
C ARG A 353 -4.65 17.53 -10.50
N THR A 354 -4.72 18.81 -10.14
CA THR A 354 -4.08 19.90 -10.89
C THR A 354 -2.74 20.26 -10.25
N SER A 355 -1.75 20.62 -11.07
CA SER A 355 -0.39 21.00 -10.66
C SER A 355 -0.33 22.36 -9.99
#